data_AF-A0A1M6MH19-F1
#
_entry.id   AF-A0A1M6MH19-F1
#
_cell.length_a   1.000
_cell.length_b   1.000
_cell.length_c   1.000
_cell.angle_alpha   90.00
_cell.angle_beta   90.00
_cell.angle_gamma   90.00
#
_symmetry.space_group_name_H-M   'P 1'
#
loop_
_entity.id
_entity.type
_entity.pdbx_description
1 polymer ?
#
loop_
_entity_poly.entity_id
_entity_poly.type
_entity_poly.pdbx_seq_one_letter_code
_entity_poly.pdbx_strand_id
1 'polypeptide(L)'
;MATPDNIMQTANWWGGFQLAVNDSLSWSIGHFSLQILRREKEWVVWHNKTTDPVSNDDSWRVEASQELNLEEGEVQRHIFSSTENQFSVYPKLADRPVIVKTAKPLHIQTKQQIDIYVSSPLWFTVTAHKSRIDLQEVPIVRPSDTWFGPSTLSGELCYASTTQGRLYLSDLPQRPHRAISPVRIKNQAEKPLLLTQFSLPTPYLSLFDTEDGGLWTEAVTLLNDDDTDMAKVSFSESPPAPYAKAKKITKAREKKDRNMLLNTFSTLFS
;
A
#
# COMPACT_ATOMS: atom_id res chain seq x y z
N MET A 1 -29.19 9.00 9.38
CA MET A 1 -29.11 8.14 10.58
C MET A 1 -28.96 6.72 10.11
N ALA A 2 -27.77 6.13 10.22
CA ALA A 2 -27.56 4.72 9.85
C ALA A 2 -28.22 3.83 10.91
N THR A 3 -29.08 2.91 10.48
CA THR A 3 -29.70 1.90 11.33
C THR A 3 -28.61 0.95 11.87
N PRO A 4 -28.56 0.64 13.18
CA PRO A 4 -27.47 -0.13 13.79
C PRO A 4 -27.29 -1.58 13.26
N ASP A 5 -28.27 -2.11 12.52
CA ASP A 5 -28.38 -3.54 12.19
C ASP A 5 -27.68 -3.98 10.88
N ASN A 6 -27.02 -3.06 10.16
CA ASN A 6 -26.40 -3.37 8.85
C ASN A 6 -24.87 -3.59 8.88
N ILE A 7 -24.23 -3.54 10.05
CA ILE A 7 -22.77 -3.71 10.18
C ILE A 7 -22.41 -5.19 10.04
N MET A 8 -21.59 -5.53 9.05
CA MET A 8 -21.03 -6.87 8.93
C MET A 8 -19.87 -7.05 9.92
N GLN A 9 -19.94 -8.05 10.79
CA GLN A 9 -18.79 -8.47 11.60
C GLN A 9 -17.80 -9.24 10.74
N THR A 10 -16.76 -8.57 10.27
CA THR A 10 -15.60 -9.20 9.65
C THR A 10 -14.38 -8.97 10.54
N ALA A 11 -13.39 -9.88 10.48
CA ALA A 11 -12.12 -9.67 11.19
C ALA A 11 -11.27 -8.57 10.52
N ASN A 12 -11.41 -8.43 9.20
CA ASN A 12 -10.67 -7.50 8.37
C ASN A 12 -11.59 -6.87 7.31
N TRP A 13 -11.22 -5.71 6.75
CA TRP A 13 -11.96 -5.09 5.64
C TRP A 13 -11.75 -5.80 4.29
N TRP A 14 -10.82 -6.76 4.22
CA TRP A 14 -10.50 -7.55 3.03
C TRP A 14 -10.85 -9.03 3.17
N GLY A 15 -10.96 -9.73 2.04
CA GLY A 15 -11.29 -11.15 1.99
C GLY A 15 -12.25 -11.49 0.85
N GLY A 16 -12.83 -12.69 0.93
CA GLY A 16 -13.91 -13.12 0.02
C GLY A 16 -15.27 -12.74 0.57
N PHE A 17 -16.15 -12.27 -0.31
CA PHE A 17 -17.50 -11.83 0.01
C PHE A 17 -18.51 -12.45 -0.95
N GLN A 18 -19.77 -12.48 -0.53
CA GLN A 18 -20.89 -12.87 -1.38
C GLN A 18 -21.95 -11.79 -1.40
N LEU A 19 -22.53 -11.54 -2.57
CA LEU A 19 -23.60 -10.56 -2.76
C LEU A 19 -24.73 -11.18 -3.58
N ALA A 20 -25.98 -11.02 -3.13
CA ALA A 20 -27.13 -11.38 -3.94
C ALA A 20 -27.31 -10.35 -5.09
N VAL A 21 -28.16 -10.68 -6.05
CA VAL A 21 -28.50 -9.74 -7.12
C VAL A 21 -29.27 -8.57 -6.51
N ASN A 22 -28.89 -7.36 -6.88
CA ASN A 22 -29.40 -6.07 -6.39
C ASN A 22 -28.95 -5.67 -4.98
N ASP A 23 -28.11 -6.47 -4.33
CA ASP A 23 -27.50 -6.11 -3.04
C ASP A 23 -26.14 -5.45 -3.25
N SER A 24 -25.76 -4.59 -2.30
CA SER A 24 -24.44 -3.99 -2.26
C SER A 24 -23.77 -4.07 -0.88
N LEU A 25 -22.45 -4.01 -0.89
CA LEU A 25 -21.65 -3.78 0.31
C LEU A 25 -20.92 -2.45 0.17
N SER A 26 -20.79 -1.74 1.29
CA SER A 26 -20.08 -0.48 1.41
C SER A 26 -18.91 -0.62 2.38
N TRP A 27 -17.75 -0.12 1.99
CA TRP A 27 -16.55 0.00 2.80
C TRP A 27 -16.34 1.47 3.14
N SER A 28 -16.09 1.74 4.42
CA SER A 28 -15.51 3.00 4.90
C SER A 28 -14.16 2.66 5.51
N ILE A 29 -13.08 3.26 5.01
CA ILE A 29 -11.71 3.02 5.49
C ILE A 29 -11.01 4.37 5.63
N GLY A 30 -10.95 4.91 6.85
CA GLY A 30 -10.64 6.33 7.06
C GLY A 30 -11.52 7.22 6.18
N HIS A 31 -10.91 8.10 5.39
CA HIS A 31 -11.58 9.02 4.46
C HIS A 31 -12.03 8.38 3.14
N PHE A 32 -11.77 7.10 2.91
CA PHE A 32 -12.12 6.43 1.66
C PHE A 32 -13.44 5.68 1.81
N SER A 33 -14.36 5.95 0.87
CA SER A 33 -15.63 5.24 0.76
C SER A 33 -15.68 4.50 -0.57
N LEU A 34 -16.09 3.23 -0.53
CA LEU A 34 -16.27 2.41 -1.72
C LEU A 34 -17.51 1.56 -1.57
N GLN A 35 -18.27 1.38 -2.64
CA GLN A 35 -19.46 0.54 -2.66
C GLN A 35 -19.42 -0.39 -3.88
N ILE A 36 -19.78 -1.65 -3.67
CA ILE A 36 -19.86 -2.65 -4.73
C ILE A 36 -21.29 -3.18 -4.78
N LEU A 37 -21.96 -2.98 -5.91
CA LEU A 37 -23.29 -3.49 -6.19
C LEU A 37 -23.21 -4.61 -7.23
N ARG A 38 -23.93 -5.69 -6.97
CA ARG A 38 -24.13 -6.75 -7.96
C ARG A 38 -25.48 -6.59 -8.66
N ARG A 39 -25.51 -6.68 -9.98
CA ARG A 39 -26.71 -6.90 -10.80
C ARG A 39 -26.55 -8.19 -11.59
N GLU A 40 -27.61 -8.64 -12.27
CA GLU A 40 -27.58 -9.89 -13.04
C GLU A 40 -26.49 -9.93 -14.10
N LYS A 41 -26.22 -8.80 -14.76
CA LYS A 41 -25.31 -8.67 -15.90
C LYS A 41 -24.16 -7.69 -15.67
N GLU A 42 -24.03 -7.15 -14.47
CA GLU A 42 -22.94 -6.23 -14.19
C GLU A 42 -22.54 -6.19 -12.71
N TRP A 43 -21.28 -5.85 -12.51
CA TRP A 43 -20.76 -5.35 -11.24
C TRP A 43 -20.58 -3.84 -11.37
N VAL A 44 -21.07 -3.09 -10.39
CA VAL A 44 -20.89 -1.65 -10.32
C VAL A 44 -20.04 -1.35 -9.10
N VAL A 45 -18.91 -0.69 -9.32
CA VAL A 45 -18.01 -0.24 -8.27
C VAL A 45 -18.05 1.29 -8.25
N TRP A 46 -18.49 1.85 -7.13
CA TRP A 46 -18.45 3.27 -6.87
C TRP A 46 -17.42 3.55 -5.79
N HIS A 47 -16.71 4.66 -5.89
CA HIS A 47 -15.87 5.13 -4.80
C HIS A 47 -15.78 6.65 -4.75
N ASN A 48 -15.52 7.16 -3.55
CA ASN A 48 -15.29 8.57 -3.31
C ASN A 48 -14.28 8.74 -2.17
N LYS A 49 -13.60 9.88 -2.16
CA LYS A 49 -12.79 10.32 -1.02
C LYS A 49 -13.57 11.38 -0.29
N THR A 50 -14.06 11.03 0.89
CA THR A 50 -14.77 11.95 1.75
C THR A 50 -13.76 12.92 2.37
N THR A 51 -13.98 14.23 2.21
CA THR A 51 -13.20 15.28 2.89
C THR A 51 -13.66 15.55 4.33
N ASP A 52 -14.52 14.68 4.88
CA ASP A 52 -15.14 14.88 6.18
C ASP A 52 -14.07 14.87 7.30
N PRO A 53 -13.88 15.99 8.01
CA PRO A 53 -12.90 16.10 9.09
C PRO A 53 -13.19 15.16 10.27
N VAL A 54 -14.41 14.62 10.37
CA VAL A 54 -14.87 13.77 11.48
C VAL A 54 -14.51 12.29 11.24
N SER A 55 -14.10 11.91 10.03
CA SER A 55 -13.74 10.52 9.76
C SER A 55 -12.48 10.11 10.54
N ASN A 56 -12.61 9.03 11.32
CA ASN A 56 -11.51 8.48 12.10
C ASN A 56 -10.59 7.67 11.20
N ASP A 57 -9.42 8.24 10.91
CA ASP A 57 -8.36 7.70 10.05
C ASP A 57 -7.87 6.30 10.48
N ASP A 58 -8.12 5.94 11.75
CA ASP A 58 -7.69 4.69 12.37
C ASP A 58 -8.76 3.58 12.32
N SER A 59 -9.90 3.84 11.68
CA SER A 59 -11.04 2.91 11.65
C SER A 59 -11.42 2.46 10.25
N TRP A 60 -12.08 1.31 10.20
CA TRP A 60 -12.74 0.81 9.01
C TRP A 60 -14.06 0.14 9.37
N ARG A 61 -14.96 0.05 8.39
CA ARG A 61 -16.28 -0.59 8.54
C ARG A 61 -16.76 -1.15 7.22
N VAL A 62 -17.48 -2.27 7.28
CA VAL A 62 -18.19 -2.87 6.13
C VAL A 62 -19.67 -2.97 6.48
N GLU A 63 -20.53 -2.44 5.61
CA GLU A 63 -21.98 -2.40 5.83
C GLU A 63 -22.73 -2.90 4.61
N ALA A 64 -23.84 -3.60 4.85
CA ALA A 64 -24.79 -3.87 3.78
C ALA A 64 -25.54 -2.60 3.39
N SER A 65 -25.70 -2.39 2.09
CA SER A 65 -26.47 -1.29 1.52
C SER A 65 -27.34 -1.80 0.37
N GLN A 66 -28.48 -1.15 0.12
CA GLN A 66 -29.40 -1.53 -0.96
C GLN A 66 -29.33 -0.56 -2.15
N GLU A 67 -28.78 0.64 -1.98
CA GLU A 67 -28.72 1.67 -3.03
C GLU A 67 -27.30 2.20 -3.18
N LEU A 68 -26.84 2.32 -4.44
CA LEU A 68 -25.61 3.02 -4.77
C LEU A 68 -25.85 4.52 -4.64
N ASN A 69 -25.02 5.18 -3.84
CA ASN A 69 -24.93 6.63 -3.91
C ASN A 69 -24.19 7.00 -5.22
N LEU A 70 -24.91 7.57 -6.19
CA LEU A 70 -24.35 7.97 -7.49
C LEU A 70 -24.11 9.47 -7.61
N GLU A 71 -24.47 10.28 -6.60
CA GLU A 71 -24.50 11.74 -6.74
C GLU A 71 -23.11 12.37 -6.63
N GLU A 72 -22.17 11.72 -5.93
CA GLU A 72 -20.79 12.20 -5.76
C GLU A 72 -19.81 11.04 -5.81
N GLY A 73 -18.89 11.01 -6.77
CA GLY A 73 -17.82 10.00 -6.83
C GLY A 73 -17.62 9.39 -8.21
N GLU A 74 -16.68 8.46 -8.30
CA GLU A 74 -16.34 7.77 -9.54
C GLU A 74 -17.07 6.42 -9.61
N VAL A 75 -17.77 6.18 -10.71
CA VAL A 75 -18.49 4.93 -10.97
C VAL A 75 -17.81 4.18 -12.12
N GLN A 76 -17.51 2.91 -11.90
CA GLN A 76 -17.08 1.98 -12.94
C GLN A 76 -18.06 0.81 -13.03
N ARG A 77 -18.42 0.45 -14.27
CA ARG A 77 -19.37 -0.63 -14.57
C ARG A 77 -18.64 -1.71 -15.36
N HIS A 78 -18.77 -2.95 -14.90
CA HIS A 78 -18.15 -4.12 -15.51
C HIS A 78 -19.25 -5.07 -15.98
N ILE A 79 -19.37 -5.25 -17.30
CA ILE A 79 -20.49 -5.97 -17.91
C ILE A 79 -20.13 -7.45 -18.12
N PHE A 80 -21.10 -8.32 -17.80
CA PHE A 80 -21.03 -9.77 -17.93
C PHE A 80 -22.29 -10.31 -18.61
N SER A 81 -22.22 -11.51 -19.20
CA SER A 81 -23.42 -12.22 -19.66
C SER A 81 -24.30 -12.66 -18.49
N SER A 82 -23.67 -13.05 -17.37
CA SER A 82 -24.26 -13.32 -16.06
C SER A 82 -23.20 -13.17 -14.98
N THR A 83 -23.55 -12.57 -13.84
CA THR A 83 -22.63 -12.42 -12.69
C THR A 83 -22.72 -13.61 -11.74
N GLU A 84 -21.57 -14.05 -11.21
CA GLU A 84 -21.53 -14.95 -10.06
C GLU A 84 -21.73 -14.18 -8.75
N ASN A 85 -22.13 -14.84 -7.66
CA ASN A 85 -22.36 -14.17 -6.37
C ASN A 85 -21.08 -13.91 -5.58
N GLN A 86 -19.94 -14.45 -6.00
CA GLN A 86 -18.66 -14.36 -5.30
C GLN A 86 -17.79 -13.25 -5.88
N PHE A 87 -17.19 -12.48 -4.99
CA PHE A 87 -16.13 -11.53 -5.30
C PHE A 87 -15.15 -11.48 -4.14
N SER A 88 -14.02 -10.80 -4.33
CA SER A 88 -13.04 -10.62 -3.28
C SER A 88 -12.41 -9.24 -3.34
N VAL A 89 -12.11 -8.72 -2.16
CA VAL A 89 -11.45 -7.45 -1.94
C VAL A 89 -10.11 -7.72 -1.28
N TYR A 90 -9.04 -7.10 -1.77
CA TYR A 90 -7.72 -7.20 -1.13
C TYR A 90 -6.94 -5.88 -1.19
N PRO A 91 -6.14 -5.57 -0.15
CA PRO A 91 -5.14 -4.52 -0.22
C PRO A 91 -3.99 -4.91 -1.15
N LYS A 92 -3.47 -3.93 -1.89
CA LYS A 92 -2.19 -4.00 -2.59
C LYS A 92 -1.31 -2.79 -2.26
N LEU A 93 0.00 -2.95 -2.37
CA LEU A 93 0.96 -1.84 -2.34
C LEU A 93 0.89 -1.04 -3.65
N ALA A 94 1.49 0.15 -3.67
CA ALA A 94 1.58 0.99 -4.87
C ALA A 94 2.16 0.24 -6.08
N ASP A 95 1.70 0.61 -7.28
CA ASP A 95 2.19 0.13 -8.58
C ASP A 95 3.48 0.82 -9.04
N ARG A 96 3.98 1.79 -8.28
CA ARG A 96 5.23 2.52 -8.54
C ARG A 96 6.05 2.65 -7.27
N PRO A 97 7.39 2.82 -7.36
CA PRO A 97 8.21 3.12 -6.21
C PRO A 97 7.74 4.37 -5.46
N VAL A 98 7.98 4.39 -4.15
CA VAL A 98 7.56 5.49 -3.26
C VAL A 98 8.81 6.20 -2.73
N ILE A 99 8.95 7.49 -3.02
CA ILE A 99 10.03 8.32 -2.49
C ILE A 99 9.72 8.71 -1.06
N VAL A 100 10.55 8.21 -0.15
CA VAL A 100 10.45 8.41 1.29
C VAL A 100 11.45 9.46 1.72
N LYS A 101 10.97 10.53 2.35
CA LYS A 101 11.82 11.58 2.93
C LYS A 101 12.08 11.30 4.40
N THR A 102 13.29 11.61 4.85
CA THR A 102 13.59 11.72 6.28
C THR A 102 13.02 13.04 6.82
N ALA A 103 12.66 13.09 8.10
CA ALA A 103 12.16 14.32 8.72
C ALA A 103 13.24 15.42 8.76
N LYS A 104 14.48 14.98 9.03
CA LYS A 104 15.72 15.75 8.94
C LYS A 104 16.78 14.86 8.30
N PRO A 105 17.77 15.43 7.60
CA PRO A 105 18.88 14.66 7.05
C PRO A 105 19.56 13.81 8.13
N LEU A 106 19.82 12.55 7.81
CA LEU A 106 20.48 11.59 8.70
C LEU A 106 21.91 11.35 8.20
N HIS A 107 22.89 11.38 9.10
CA HIS A 107 24.26 10.98 8.80
C HIS A 107 24.49 9.56 9.31
N ILE A 108 24.42 8.58 8.43
CA ILE A 108 24.70 7.18 8.77
C ILE A 108 26.22 7.01 8.70
N GLN A 109 26.85 6.83 9.86
CA GLN A 109 28.31 6.76 9.96
C GLN A 109 28.89 5.57 9.18
N THR A 110 30.19 5.65 8.89
CA THR A 110 30.92 4.56 8.21
C THR A 110 30.75 3.23 8.94
N LYS A 111 30.53 2.16 8.17
CA LYS A 111 30.30 0.78 8.64
C LYS A 111 29.13 0.62 9.61
N GLN A 112 28.18 1.55 9.64
CA GLN A 112 26.98 1.47 10.47
C GLN A 112 25.74 1.09 9.65
N GLN A 113 24.70 0.65 10.35
CA GLN A 113 23.39 0.38 9.78
C GLN A 113 22.28 0.93 10.66
N ILE A 114 21.15 1.27 10.04
CA ILE A 114 19.93 1.70 10.73
C ILE A 114 18.71 1.02 10.11
N ASP A 115 17.64 0.91 10.91
CA ASP A 115 16.31 0.53 10.42
C ASP A 115 15.42 1.78 10.37
N ILE A 116 14.74 1.96 9.24
CA ILE A 116 13.73 3.00 9.00
C ILE A 116 12.41 2.30 8.71
N TYR A 117 11.37 2.66 9.42
CA TYR A 117 10.01 2.19 9.16
C TYR A 117 9.28 3.21 8.31
N VAL A 118 8.69 2.74 7.21
CA VAL A 118 7.95 3.54 6.26
C VAL A 118 6.50 3.09 6.30
N SER A 119 5.57 4.01 6.51
CA SER A 119 4.16 3.71 6.34
C SER A 119 3.70 4.26 4.98
N SER A 120 3.10 3.41 4.14
CA SER A 120 2.68 3.76 2.78
C SER A 120 1.20 3.41 2.57
N PRO A 121 0.44 4.24 1.82
CA PRO A 121 -0.97 3.96 1.57
C PRO A 121 -1.16 2.70 0.72
N LEU A 122 -2.34 2.10 0.86
CA LEU A 122 -2.74 0.90 0.14
C LEU A 122 -3.71 1.22 -0.99
N TRP A 123 -3.77 0.28 -1.93
CA TRP A 123 -4.72 0.22 -3.02
C TRP A 123 -5.78 -0.82 -2.68
N PHE A 124 -7.03 -0.48 -2.92
CA PHE A 124 -8.18 -1.36 -2.81
C PHE A 124 -8.39 -2.07 -4.15
N THR A 125 -8.29 -3.39 -4.18
CA THR A 125 -8.53 -4.19 -5.39
C THR A 125 -9.84 -4.97 -5.26
N VAL A 126 -10.63 -4.98 -6.32
CA VAL A 126 -11.84 -5.79 -6.47
C VAL A 126 -11.62 -6.83 -7.55
N THR A 127 -11.86 -8.09 -7.21
CA THR A 127 -11.89 -9.21 -8.16
C THR A 127 -13.23 -9.91 -8.07
N ALA A 128 -13.78 -10.38 -9.18
CA ALA A 128 -15.06 -11.08 -9.20
C ALA A 128 -14.95 -12.48 -9.79
N HIS A 129 -15.94 -13.31 -9.44
CA HIS A 129 -16.11 -14.69 -9.91
C HIS A 129 -15.03 -15.64 -9.40
N LYS A 130 -15.29 -16.93 -9.50
CA LYS A 130 -14.31 -17.97 -9.15
C LYS A 130 -13.03 -17.89 -9.98
N SER A 131 -13.12 -17.36 -11.20
CA SER A 131 -11.99 -17.11 -12.10
C SER A 131 -11.13 -15.90 -11.70
N ARG A 132 -11.51 -15.13 -10.67
CA ARG A 132 -10.78 -13.95 -10.17
C ARG A 132 -10.50 -12.92 -11.26
N ILE A 133 -11.56 -12.47 -11.92
CA ILE A 133 -11.48 -11.40 -12.91
C ILE A 133 -11.24 -10.09 -12.17
N ASP A 134 -10.13 -9.42 -12.46
CA ASP A 134 -9.83 -8.10 -11.92
C ASP A 134 -10.87 -7.09 -12.44
N LEU A 135 -11.63 -6.48 -11.53
CA LEU A 135 -12.60 -5.44 -11.86
C LEU A 135 -11.94 -4.06 -11.80
N GLN A 136 -11.45 -3.70 -10.61
CA GLN A 136 -10.93 -2.36 -10.37
C GLN A 136 -9.83 -2.38 -9.31
N GLU A 137 -8.92 -1.41 -9.43
CA GLU A 137 -7.91 -1.12 -8.43
C GLU A 137 -7.86 0.39 -8.18
N VAL A 138 -8.02 0.82 -6.93
CA VAL A 138 -8.13 2.24 -6.56
C VAL A 138 -7.22 2.55 -5.37
N PRO A 139 -6.40 3.62 -5.41
CA PRO A 139 -5.66 4.05 -4.23
C PRO A 139 -6.62 4.57 -3.14
N ILE A 140 -6.53 4.01 -1.93
CA ILE A 140 -7.33 4.46 -0.77
C ILE A 140 -6.98 5.94 -0.48
N VAL A 141 -5.68 6.24 -0.43
CA VAL A 141 -5.14 7.60 -0.40
C VAL A 141 -4.14 7.73 -1.54
N ARG A 142 -4.48 8.49 -2.59
CA ARG A 142 -3.62 8.68 -3.77
C ARG A 142 -2.43 9.57 -3.41
N PRO A 143 -1.18 9.06 -3.45
CA PRO A 143 -0.01 9.92 -3.30
C PRO A 143 0.15 10.81 -4.54
N SER A 144 0.85 11.94 -4.39
CA SER A 144 1.23 12.77 -5.53
C SER A 144 2.28 12.07 -6.39
N ASP A 145 2.16 12.22 -7.70
CA ASP A 145 3.20 11.78 -8.64
C ASP A 145 4.47 12.64 -8.46
N THR A 146 5.64 12.01 -8.53
CA THR A 146 6.95 12.66 -8.45
C THR A 146 7.94 11.97 -9.38
N TRP A 147 9.04 12.64 -9.68
CA TRP A 147 10.09 12.08 -10.53
C TRP A 147 11.36 11.88 -9.71
N PHE A 148 11.95 10.69 -9.81
CA PHE A 148 13.18 10.35 -9.12
C PHE A 148 14.30 10.08 -10.11
N GLY A 149 15.30 10.94 -10.14
CA GLY A 149 16.46 10.82 -11.02
C GLY A 149 17.15 12.15 -11.28
N PRO A 150 18.33 12.13 -11.91
CA PRO A 150 19.12 13.34 -12.17
C PRO A 150 18.46 14.31 -13.16
N SER A 151 17.56 13.85 -14.03
CA SER A 151 16.83 14.70 -14.98
C SER A 151 15.50 14.08 -15.40
N THR A 152 14.65 14.84 -16.08
CA THR A 152 13.37 14.32 -16.66
C THR A 152 13.57 13.33 -17.80
N LEU A 153 14.79 13.20 -18.34
CA LEU A 153 15.14 12.22 -19.37
C LEU A 153 15.77 10.94 -18.79
N SER A 154 16.22 10.99 -17.53
CA SER A 154 16.88 9.89 -16.84
C SER A 154 16.40 9.83 -15.40
N GLY A 155 15.53 8.86 -15.13
CA GLY A 155 14.88 8.67 -13.84
C GLY A 155 13.68 7.74 -13.95
N GLU A 156 12.91 7.66 -12.88
CA GLU A 156 11.69 6.88 -12.78
C GLU A 156 10.53 7.73 -12.26
N LEU A 157 9.33 7.44 -12.76
CA LEU A 157 8.09 8.00 -12.23
C LEU A 157 7.73 7.29 -10.94
N CYS A 158 7.60 8.04 -9.86
CA CYS A 158 7.38 7.54 -8.52
C CYS A 158 6.19 8.23 -7.86
N TYR A 159 5.85 7.76 -6.67
CA TYR A 159 4.96 8.45 -5.75
C TYR A 159 5.75 9.17 -4.67
N ALA A 160 5.35 10.39 -4.32
CA ALA A 160 5.84 11.04 -3.11
C ALA A 160 5.14 10.43 -1.89
N SER A 161 5.91 9.95 -0.91
CA SER A 161 5.33 9.43 0.33
C SER A 161 4.52 10.52 1.05
N THR A 162 3.32 10.17 1.54
CA THR A 162 2.49 11.05 2.36
C THR A 162 2.98 11.13 3.81
N THR A 163 3.92 10.26 4.21
CA THR A 163 4.56 10.30 5.54
C THR A 163 6.08 10.20 5.44
N GLN A 164 6.75 10.71 6.46
CA GLN A 164 8.20 10.59 6.60
C GLN A 164 8.58 9.21 7.14
N GLY A 165 9.79 8.75 6.80
CA GLY A 165 10.38 7.58 7.46
C GLY A 165 10.64 7.84 8.94
N ARG A 166 10.41 6.82 9.78
CA ARG A 166 10.62 6.87 11.24
C ARG A 166 11.70 5.89 11.67
N LEU A 167 12.50 6.26 12.67
CA LEU A 167 13.53 5.37 13.23
C LEU A 167 12.93 4.40 14.25
N TYR A 168 11.92 4.83 15.00
CA TYR A 168 11.26 4.01 16.00
C TYR A 168 9.86 3.63 15.51
N LEU A 169 9.52 2.34 15.65
CA LEU A 169 8.21 1.82 15.28
C LEU A 169 7.08 2.48 16.07
N SER A 170 7.34 2.87 17.33
CA SER A 170 6.40 3.59 18.19
C SER A 170 5.96 4.95 17.62
N ASP A 171 6.73 5.53 16.71
CA ASP A 171 6.42 6.81 16.09
C ASP A 171 5.51 6.66 14.85
N LEU A 172 5.12 5.43 14.51
CA LEU A 172 4.19 5.13 13.43
C LEU A 172 2.84 4.71 13.99
N PRO A 173 1.81 5.56 13.92
CA PRO A 173 0.45 5.11 14.17
C PRO A 173 0.06 4.05 13.14
N GLN A 174 -0.52 2.96 13.63
CA GLN A 174 -1.07 1.91 12.78
C GLN A 174 -2.39 2.39 12.19
N ARG A 175 -2.53 2.22 10.88
CA ARG A 175 -3.73 2.63 10.14
C ARG A 175 -4.19 1.49 9.23
N PRO A 176 -5.50 1.21 9.15
CA PRO A 176 -6.01 0.06 8.39
C PRO A 176 -5.79 0.18 6.88
N HIS A 177 -5.61 1.39 6.36
CA HIS A 177 -5.37 1.67 4.94
C HIS A 177 -3.89 1.86 4.59
N ARG A 178 -2.96 1.54 5.50
CA ARG A 178 -1.51 1.69 5.26
C ARG A 178 -0.77 0.41 5.62
N ALA A 179 0.33 0.18 4.93
CA ALA A 179 1.28 -0.88 5.25
C ALA A 179 2.55 -0.30 5.86
N ILE A 180 3.17 -1.04 6.78
CA ILE A 180 4.48 -0.74 7.33
C ILE A 180 5.54 -1.54 6.58
N SER A 181 6.51 -0.83 6.01
CA SER A 181 7.65 -1.39 5.30
C SER A 181 8.93 -1.10 6.09
N PRO A 182 9.56 -2.14 6.67
CA PRO A 182 10.86 -2.00 7.33
C PRO A 182 11.97 -1.90 6.29
N VAL A 183 12.80 -0.86 6.39
CA VAL A 183 13.90 -0.58 5.48
C VAL A 183 15.19 -0.48 6.26
N ARG A 184 16.06 -1.48 6.08
CA ARG A 184 17.41 -1.48 6.64
C ARG A 184 18.36 -0.78 5.68
N ILE A 185 19.01 0.27 6.14
CA ILE A 185 20.04 0.97 5.37
C ILE A 185 21.39 0.62 5.97
N LYS A 186 22.27 0.03 5.15
CA LYS A 186 23.63 -0.34 5.54
C LYS A 186 24.61 0.56 4.81
N ASN A 187 25.39 1.33 5.57
CA ASN A 187 26.50 2.10 5.02
C ASN A 187 27.79 1.30 5.18
N GLN A 188 28.25 0.67 4.10
CA GLN A 188 29.54 -0.02 4.04
C GLN A 188 30.63 0.82 3.37
N ALA A 189 30.33 2.02 2.90
CA ALA A 189 31.31 2.96 2.37
C ALA A 189 32.31 3.44 3.45
N GLU A 190 33.42 4.04 3.02
CA GLU A 190 34.41 4.67 3.90
C GLU A 190 33.98 6.05 4.42
N LYS A 191 32.91 6.63 3.86
CA LYS A 191 32.39 7.96 4.24
C LYS A 191 31.01 7.86 4.89
N PRO A 192 30.63 8.81 5.76
CA PRO A 192 29.26 8.93 6.24
C PRO A 192 28.28 9.13 5.08
N LEU A 193 27.15 8.43 5.10
CA LEU A 193 26.06 8.59 4.14
C LEU A 193 25.08 9.65 4.64
N LEU A 194 24.93 10.73 3.87
CA LEU A 194 23.91 11.75 4.10
C LEU A 194 22.58 11.31 3.46
N LEU A 195 21.64 10.86 4.28
CA LEU A 195 20.32 10.40 3.84
C LEU A 195 19.25 11.47 4.05
N THR A 196 18.76 12.05 2.95
CA THR A 196 17.63 13.00 2.93
C THR A 196 16.34 12.34 2.45
N GLN A 197 16.46 11.42 1.49
CA GLN A 197 15.36 10.63 0.96
C GLN A 197 15.87 9.36 0.30
N PHE A 198 14.97 8.39 0.10
CA PHE A 198 15.26 7.18 -0.65
C PHE A 198 14.02 6.64 -1.39
N SER A 199 14.22 5.86 -2.45
CA SER A 199 13.15 5.15 -3.17
C SER A 199 12.84 3.82 -2.50
N LEU A 200 11.60 3.63 -2.05
CA LEU A 200 11.08 2.35 -1.58
C LEU A 200 10.49 1.58 -2.78
N PRO A 201 11.03 0.41 -3.15
CA PRO A 201 10.61 -0.33 -4.34
C PRO A 201 9.33 -1.14 -4.12
N THR A 202 8.22 -0.46 -3.81
CA THR A 202 6.91 -1.04 -3.51
C THR A 202 6.35 -2.04 -4.53
N PRO A 203 6.60 -1.94 -5.86
CA PRO A 203 6.12 -2.96 -6.81
C PRO A 203 6.68 -4.36 -6.54
N TYR A 204 7.86 -4.45 -5.92
CA TYR A 204 8.56 -5.70 -5.61
C TYR A 204 8.22 -6.26 -4.23
N LEU A 205 7.41 -5.56 -3.45
CA LEU A 205 7.06 -5.94 -2.08
C LEU A 205 5.73 -6.71 -2.03
N SER A 206 5.68 -7.71 -1.17
CA SER A 206 4.45 -8.42 -0.84
C SER A 206 3.78 -7.78 0.38
N LEU A 207 2.54 -8.16 0.64
CA LEU A 207 1.79 -7.69 1.79
C LEU A 207 1.43 -8.86 2.70
N PHE A 208 1.62 -8.64 4.00
CA PHE A 208 1.41 -9.60 5.06
C PHE A 208 0.44 -9.04 6.09
N ASP A 209 -0.43 -9.91 6.57
CA ASP A 209 -1.30 -9.68 7.70
C ASP A 209 -0.62 -10.19 8.96
N THR A 210 -0.43 -9.28 9.92
CA THR A 210 0.19 -9.57 11.21
C THR A 210 -0.84 -9.74 12.34
N GLU A 211 -2.13 -9.81 11.98
CA GLU A 211 -3.28 -9.86 12.89
C GLU A 211 -3.37 -8.55 13.69
N ASP A 212 -2.75 -8.48 14.87
CA ASP A 212 -2.84 -7.31 15.76
C ASP A 212 -1.90 -6.16 15.35
N GLY A 213 -0.85 -6.45 14.57
CA GLY A 213 0.17 -5.46 14.19
C GLY A 213 -0.15 -4.66 12.92
N GLY A 214 -1.30 -4.89 12.31
CA GLY A 214 -1.70 -4.33 11.02
C GLY A 214 -1.03 -4.99 9.81
N LEU A 215 -0.91 -4.24 8.72
CA LEU A 215 -0.39 -4.73 7.45
C LEU A 215 1.10 -4.39 7.28
N TRP A 216 1.90 -5.38 6.90
CA TRP A 216 3.35 -5.26 6.81
C TRP A 216 3.89 -5.76 5.50
N THR A 217 5.07 -5.29 5.12
CA THR A 217 5.88 -5.91 4.06
C THR A 217 7.02 -6.72 4.67
N GLU A 218 7.64 -7.54 3.83
CA GLU A 218 8.99 -8.01 4.09
C GLU A 218 9.96 -6.85 4.30
N ALA A 219 11.04 -7.08 5.07
CA ALA A 219 12.10 -6.10 5.22
C ALA A 219 12.91 -5.97 3.93
N VAL A 220 13.21 -4.72 3.56
CA VAL A 220 14.10 -4.34 2.45
C VAL A 220 15.44 -3.93 3.02
N THR A 221 16.55 -4.37 2.43
CA THR A 221 17.88 -3.86 2.77
C THR A 221 18.47 -3.10 1.59
N LEU A 222 18.83 -1.84 1.83
CA LEU A 222 19.56 -0.96 0.92
C LEU A 222 21.02 -0.91 1.37
N LEU A 223 21.93 -1.33 0.49
CA LEU A 223 23.36 -1.29 0.74
C LEU A 223 24.00 -0.14 -0.04
N ASN A 224 24.62 0.78 0.71
CA ASN A 224 25.52 1.80 0.18
C ASN A 224 26.96 1.29 0.30
N ASP A 225 27.61 1.03 -0.83
CA ASP A 225 29.03 0.72 -0.94
C ASP A 225 29.68 1.69 -1.95
N ASP A 226 31.01 1.82 -1.90
CA ASP A 226 31.76 2.73 -2.78
C ASP A 226 31.89 2.19 -4.22
N ASP A 227 31.28 1.05 -4.54
CA ASP A 227 31.45 0.35 -5.83
C ASP A 227 30.53 0.89 -6.93
N THR A 228 29.33 1.37 -6.58
CA THR A 228 28.31 1.78 -7.54
C THR A 228 27.52 3.01 -7.09
N ASP A 229 27.15 3.88 -8.03
CA ASP A 229 26.22 5.00 -7.78
C ASP A 229 24.79 4.54 -7.41
N MET A 230 24.49 3.26 -7.63
CA MET A 230 23.21 2.61 -7.31
C MET A 230 23.33 1.85 -5.99
N ALA A 231 22.26 1.78 -5.20
CA ALA A 231 22.26 0.88 -4.05
C ALA A 231 21.92 -0.56 -4.49
N LYS A 232 22.63 -1.53 -3.92
CA LYS A 232 22.26 -2.94 -4.00
C LYS A 232 21.04 -3.17 -3.09
N VAL A 233 19.97 -3.75 -3.65
CA VAL A 233 18.73 -4.00 -2.92
C VAL A 233 18.53 -5.49 -2.71
N SER A 234 18.19 -5.86 -1.48
CA SER A 234 17.80 -7.23 -1.14
C SER A 234 16.51 -7.25 -0.31
N PHE A 235 15.76 -8.34 -0.44
CA PHE A 235 14.47 -8.51 0.21
C PHE A 235 14.51 -9.76 1.07
N SER A 236 13.99 -9.64 2.28
CA SER A 236 13.71 -10.82 3.11
C SER A 236 12.46 -11.57 2.59
N GLU A 237 12.23 -12.77 3.12
CA GLU A 237 11.08 -13.60 2.72
C GLU A 237 9.77 -13.20 3.41
N SER A 238 9.88 -12.58 4.59
CA SER A 238 8.80 -12.23 5.51
C SER A 238 9.10 -10.91 6.23
N PRO A 239 8.13 -10.31 6.93
CA PRO A 239 8.40 -9.22 7.86
C PRO A 239 9.44 -9.62 8.93
N PRO A 240 10.16 -8.66 9.54
CA PRO A 240 11.08 -8.93 10.64
C PRO A 240 10.32 -9.35 11.91
N ALA A 241 11.06 -9.85 12.91
CA ALA A 241 10.50 -10.11 14.23
C ALA A 241 9.85 -8.84 14.83
N PRO A 242 8.73 -8.96 15.55
CA PRO A 242 8.07 -10.20 15.98
C PRO A 242 7.18 -10.86 14.91
N TYR A 243 6.98 -10.23 13.74
CA TYR A 243 6.01 -10.65 12.72
C TYR A 243 6.57 -11.61 11.66
N ALA A 244 7.64 -12.34 11.95
CA ALA A 244 8.28 -13.26 11.00
C ALA A 244 7.36 -14.39 10.50
N LYS A 245 6.31 -14.73 11.25
CA LYS A 245 5.31 -15.75 10.89
C LYS A 245 4.03 -15.16 10.29
N ALA A 246 4.02 -13.87 9.97
CA ALA A 246 2.86 -13.20 9.41
C ALA A 246 2.38 -13.85 8.11
N LYS A 247 1.07 -13.83 7.88
CA LYS A 247 0.46 -14.48 6.73
C LYS A 247 0.56 -13.57 5.51
N LYS A 248 1.17 -14.04 4.44
CA LYS A 248 1.15 -13.31 3.15
C LYS A 248 -0.28 -13.29 2.60
N ILE A 249 -0.82 -12.09 2.37
CA ILE A 249 -2.18 -11.89 1.83
C ILE A 249 -2.14 -11.49 0.35
N THR A 250 -1.14 -10.73 -0.06
CA THR A 250 -0.98 -10.26 -1.45
C THR A 250 0.46 -10.44 -1.89
N LYS A 251 0.66 -10.94 -3.11
CA LYS A 251 1.99 -11.03 -3.74
C LYS A 251 2.45 -9.66 -4.26
N ALA A 252 3.75 -9.51 -4.43
CA ALA A 252 4.34 -8.42 -5.18
C ALA A 252 3.78 -8.34 -6.60
N ARG A 253 3.73 -7.12 -7.14
CA ARG A 253 3.29 -6.84 -8.51
C ARG A 253 4.33 -7.30 -9.52
N GLU A 254 5.59 -7.10 -9.18
CA GLU A 254 6.73 -7.49 -9.99
C GLU A 254 7.52 -8.63 -9.35
N LYS A 255 8.27 -9.36 -10.19
CA LYS A 255 9.15 -10.43 -9.73
C LYS A 255 10.44 -9.83 -9.18
N LYS A 256 10.91 -10.38 -8.07
CA LYS A 256 12.21 -10.04 -7.49
C LYS A 256 13.30 -10.82 -8.20
N ASP A 257 14.35 -10.13 -8.60
CA ASP A 257 15.61 -10.77 -9.01
C ASP A 257 16.62 -10.77 -7.85
N ARG A 258 17.51 -11.77 -7.85
CA ARG A 258 18.40 -12.04 -6.71
C ARG A 258 19.45 -10.93 -6.47
N ASN A 259 19.72 -10.11 -7.49
CA ASN A 259 20.69 -9.01 -7.47
C ASN A 259 20.12 -7.75 -8.15
N MET A 260 19.09 -7.14 -7.55
CA MET A 260 18.53 -5.89 -8.08
C MET A 260 19.39 -4.69 -7.71
N LEU A 261 19.79 -3.93 -8.72
CA LEU A 261 20.33 -2.57 -8.57
C LEU A 261 19.19 -1.60 -8.84
N LEU A 262 18.88 -0.76 -7.87
CA LEU A 262 17.80 0.21 -7.99
C LEU A 262 18.30 1.59 -7.61
N ASN A 263 17.78 2.58 -8.34
CA ASN A 263 17.97 4.00 -8.03
C ASN A 263 17.23 4.26 -6.72
N THR A 264 17.96 4.24 -5.60
CA THR A 264 17.34 4.30 -4.27
C THR A 264 17.87 5.44 -3.43
N PHE A 265 19.05 5.99 -3.69
CA PHE A 265 19.52 7.21 -3.04
C PHE A 265 19.50 8.35 -4.04
N SER A 266 18.98 9.52 -3.65
CA SER A 266 19.27 10.73 -4.41
C SER A 266 20.65 11.20 -4.01
N THR A 267 21.67 10.81 -4.75
CA THR A 267 23.00 11.41 -4.60
C THR A 267 22.92 12.84 -5.13
N LEU A 268 22.66 13.79 -4.23
CA LEU A 268 23.05 15.17 -4.49
C LEU A 268 24.56 15.21 -4.25
N PHE A 269 25.32 14.92 -5.30
CA PHE A 269 26.76 15.17 -5.29
C PHE A 269 26.96 16.68 -5.07
N SER A 270 27.66 17.02 -3.99
CA SER A 270 28.30 18.32 -3.80
C SER A 270 29.65 18.34 -4.50
#